data_AF-A0A9E2GCR7-F1
#
_entry.id   AF-A0A9E2GCR7-F1
#
_cell.length_a   1.000
_cell.length_b   1.000
_cell.length_c   1.000
_cell.angle_alpha   90.00
_cell.angle_beta   90.00
_cell.angle_gamma   90.00
#
_symmetry.space_group_name_H-M   'P 1'
#
loop_
_entity.id
_entity.type
_entity.pdbx_description
1 polymer ?
#
loop_
_entity_poly.entity_id
_entity_poly.type
_entity_poly.pdbx_seq_one_letter_code
_entity_poly.pdbx_strand_id
1 'polypeptide(L)'
;MELGTEKIGDITVVKVLTDVLDASNTEEFKADIAAVFEKSKKVLFEMNQVKFIDSSGCGVLLYCLRQFNSLGGTLKLYGLEESVRTL
;
A
#
# COMPACT_ATOMS: atom_id res chain seq x y z
N MET A 1 -11.38 3.04 -1.02
CA MET A 1 -10.74 4.33 -0.80
C MET A 1 -10.18 4.79 -2.13
N GLU A 2 -9.77 6.04 -2.26
CA GLU A 2 -9.18 6.48 -3.53
C GLU A 2 -7.72 6.01 -3.63
N LEU A 3 -7.43 5.13 -4.60
CA LEU A 3 -6.06 4.76 -4.97
C LEU A 3 -5.74 5.32 -6.35
N GLY A 4 -4.69 6.11 -6.45
CA GLY A 4 -4.12 6.47 -7.75
C GLY A 4 -3.24 5.32 -8.25
N THR A 5 -3.36 4.92 -9.52
CA THR A 5 -2.47 3.90 -10.08
C THR A 5 -1.79 4.40 -11.34
N GLU A 6 -0.48 4.19 -11.42
CA GLU A 6 0.36 4.58 -12.55
C GLU A 6 1.34 3.45 -12.86
N LYS A 7 1.60 3.18 -14.13
CA LYS A 7 2.56 2.16 -14.54
C LYS A 7 3.80 2.81 -15.14
N ILE A 8 4.95 2.54 -14.55
CA ILE A 8 6.26 3.02 -15.00
C ILE A 8 7.12 1.81 -15.33
N GLY A 9 7.24 1.50 -16.63
CA GLY A 9 7.91 0.29 -17.09
C GLY A 9 7.21 -0.98 -16.59
N ASP A 10 7.92 -1.76 -15.78
CA ASP A 10 7.42 -2.99 -15.16
C ASP A 10 6.94 -2.81 -13.71
N ILE A 11 7.00 -1.58 -13.18
CA ILE A 11 6.57 -1.23 -11.82
C ILE A 11 5.20 -0.56 -11.89
N THR A 12 4.28 -1.02 -11.05
CA THR A 12 3.01 -0.33 -10.80
C THR A 12 3.14 0.49 -9.53
N VAL A 13 3.05 1.81 -9.67
CA VAL A 13 3.03 2.77 -8.57
C VAL A 13 1.58 2.94 -8.12
N VAL A 14 1.34 2.74 -6.82
CA VAL A 14 0.02 2.91 -6.20
C VAL A 14 0.12 4.06 -5.21
N LYS A 15 -0.60 5.15 -5.48
CA LYS A 15 -0.71 6.31 -4.61
C LYS A 15 -1.80 6.09 -3.59
N VAL A 16 -1.42 6.10 -2.31
CA VAL A 16 -2.33 5.91 -1.18
C VAL A 16 -2.88 7.27 -0.78
N LEU A 17 -4.05 7.64 -1.34
CA LEU A 17 -4.62 9.00 -1.21
C LEU A 17 -5.52 9.11 0.04
N THR A 18 -4.96 8.80 1.21
CA THR A 18 -5.63 9.00 2.51
C THR A 18 -4.66 9.61 3.50
N ASP A 19 -5.18 10.46 4.41
CA ASP A 19 -4.40 10.99 5.52
C ASP A 19 -4.15 9.96 6.63
N VAL A 20 -5.06 8.99 6.79
CA VAL A 20 -5.07 8.02 7.88
C VAL A 20 -5.24 6.61 7.33
N LEU A 21 -4.42 5.65 7.80
CA LEU A 21 -4.61 4.23 7.56
C LEU A 21 -4.81 3.51 8.90
N ASP A 22 -6.06 3.13 9.19
CA ASP A 22 -6.46 2.56 10.48
C ASP A 22 -7.57 1.52 10.32
N ALA A 23 -8.13 1.06 11.44
CA ALA A 23 -9.09 -0.03 11.45
C ALA A 23 -10.35 0.28 10.63
N SER A 24 -10.68 1.56 10.42
CA SER A 24 -11.86 1.98 9.69
C SER A 24 -11.77 1.76 8.17
N ASN A 25 -10.55 1.73 7.61
CA ASN A 25 -10.35 1.69 6.16
C ASN A 25 -9.47 0.53 5.66
N THR A 26 -8.98 -0.33 6.55
CA THR A 26 -8.15 -1.50 6.17
C THR A 26 -8.84 -2.49 5.22
N GLU A 27 -10.13 -2.78 5.41
CA GLU A 27 -10.87 -3.70 4.53
C GLU A 27 -11.08 -3.11 3.13
N GLU A 28 -11.36 -1.81 3.05
CA GLU A 28 -11.50 -1.10 1.79
C GLU A 28 -10.17 -1.07 1.02
N PHE A 29 -9.06 -0.77 1.72
CA PHE A 29 -7.71 -0.80 1.15
C PHE A 29 -7.36 -2.18 0.57
N LYS A 30 -7.70 -3.27 1.29
CA LYS A 30 -7.48 -4.66 0.80
C LYS A 30 -8.25 -4.94 -0.50
N ALA A 31 -9.50 -4.50 -0.57
CA ALA A 31 -10.33 -4.71 -1.75
C ALA A 31 -9.75 -3.97 -2.97
N ASP A 32 -9.34 -2.71 -2.79
CA ASP A 32 -8.81 -1.89 -3.87
C ASP A 32 -7.46 -2.42 -4.37
N ILE A 33 -6.59 -2.88 -3.47
CA ILE A 33 -5.27 -3.40 -3.84
C ILE A 33 -5.33 -4.80 -4.45
N ALA A 34 -6.36 -5.60 -4.15
CA ALA A 34 -6.52 -6.93 -4.74
C ALA A 34 -6.56 -6.87 -6.27
N ALA A 35 -7.19 -5.84 -6.84
CA ALA A 35 -7.23 -5.60 -8.28
C ALA A 35 -5.84 -5.31 -8.90
N VAL A 36 -4.88 -4.86 -8.09
CA VAL A 36 -3.49 -4.60 -8.50
C VAL A 36 -2.67 -5.90 -8.48
N PHE A 37 -2.92 -6.79 -7.51
CA PHE A 37 -2.19 -8.06 -7.36
C PHE A 37 -2.27 -8.95 -8.60
N GLU A 38 -3.42 -8.96 -9.29
CA GLU A 38 -3.62 -9.79 -10.48
C GLU A 38 -2.82 -9.31 -11.69
N LYS A 39 -2.47 -8.02 -11.73
CA LYS A 39 -1.95 -7.36 -12.93
C LYS A 39 -0.46 -7.03 -12.85
N SER A 40 0.12 -7.06 -11.65
CA SER A 40 1.45 -6.51 -11.39
C SER A 40 2.27 -7.36 -10.44
N LYS A 41 3.51 -7.67 -10.82
CA LYS A 41 4.47 -8.38 -9.95
C LYS A 41 5.41 -7.43 -9.19
N LYS A 42 5.60 -6.20 -9.66
CA LYS A 42 6.41 -5.19 -8.96
C LYS A 42 5.52 -4.02 -8.62
N VAL A 43 5.35 -3.75 -7.34
CA VAL A 43 4.47 -2.70 -6.85
C VAL A 43 5.20 -1.80 -5.87
N LEU A 44 4.96 -0.50 -6.02
CA LEU A 44 5.55 0.54 -5.20
C LEU A 44 4.42 1.41 -4.63
N PHE A 45 4.24 1.42 -3.31
CA PHE A 45 3.26 2.31 -2.68
C PHE A 45 3.89 3.66 -2.40
N GLU A 46 3.25 4.70 -2.91
CA GLU A 46 3.52 6.09 -2.55
C GLU A 46 2.71 6.44 -1.31
N MET A 47 3.42 6.74 -0.21
CA MET A 47 2.84 6.97 1.11
C MET A 47 2.84 8.45 1.51
N ASN A 48 3.17 9.38 0.58
CA ASN A 48 3.37 10.81 0.86
C ASN A 48 2.18 11.49 1.57
N GLN A 49 0.97 11.01 1.33
CA GLN A 49 -0.25 11.59 1.90
C GLN A 49 -0.63 10.97 3.25
N VAL A 50 -0.09 9.79 3.58
CA VAL A 50 -0.42 9.07 4.80
C VAL A 50 0.35 9.68 5.97
N LYS A 51 -0.39 10.32 6.88
CA LYS A 51 0.16 11.04 8.05
C LYS A 51 0.12 10.22 9.32
N PHE A 52 -0.80 9.26 9.40
CA PHE A 52 -1.01 8.43 10.58
C PHE A 52 -1.32 6.98 10.19
N ILE A 53 -0.72 6.04 10.93
CA ILE A 53 -0.97 4.61 10.83
C ILE A 53 -1.08 4.04 12.24
N ASP A 54 -2.09 3.20 12.49
CA ASP A 54 -2.20 2.43 13.74
C ASP A 54 -1.72 0.97 13.55
N SER A 55 -1.93 0.12 14.57
CA SER A 55 -1.54 -1.30 14.50
C SER A 55 -2.25 -2.07 13.38
N SER A 56 -3.50 -1.73 13.07
CA SER A 56 -4.27 -2.36 12.01
C SER A 56 -3.82 -1.90 10.63
N GLY A 57 -3.47 -0.62 10.48
CA GLY A 57 -2.86 -0.06 9.27
C GLY A 57 -1.50 -0.70 8.96
N CYS A 58 -0.63 -0.85 9.97
CA CYS A 58 0.59 -1.64 9.83
C CYS A 58 0.28 -3.10 9.46
N GLY A 59 -0.76 -3.68 10.07
CA GLY A 59 -1.24 -5.02 9.77
C GLY A 59 -1.66 -5.20 8.32
N VAL A 60 -2.35 -4.23 7.72
CA VAL A 60 -2.76 -4.33 6.31
C VAL A 60 -1.59 -4.18 5.34
N LEU A 61 -0.62 -3.32 5.64
CA LEU A 61 0.62 -3.21 4.86
C LEU A 61 1.43 -4.51 4.89
N LEU A 62 1.54 -5.13 6.08
CA LEU A 62 2.19 -6.43 6.24
C LEU A 62 1.45 -7.54 5.49
N TYR A 63 0.11 -7.53 5.54
CA TYR A 63 -0.72 -8.45 4.77
C TYR A 63 -0.41 -8.34 3.26
N CYS A 64 -0.41 -7.12 2.71
CA CYS A 64 -0.10 -6.88 1.30
C CYS A 64 1.30 -7.36 0.92
N LEU A 65 2.31 -7.09 1.76
CA LEU A 65 3.67 -7.55 1.55
C LEU A 65 3.75 -9.07 1.45
N ARG A 66 3.10 -9.78 2.39
CA ARG A 66 3.07 -11.26 2.40
C ARG A 66 2.36 -11.81 1.17
N GLN A 67 1.25 -11.19 0.77
CA GLN A 67 0.48 -11.61 -0.39
C GLN A 67 1.27 -11.43 -1.69
N PHE A 68 1.86 -10.25 -1.93
CA PHE A 68 2.74 -10.05 -3.09
C PHE A 68 3.90 -11.04 -3.13
N ASN A 69 4.58 -11.26 -1.99
CA ASN A 69 5.69 -12.20 -1.92
C ASN A 69 5.23 -13.63 -2.25
N SER A 70 4.06 -14.06 -1.80
CA SER A 70 3.50 -15.39 -2.11
C SER A 70 3.20 -15.60 -3.59
N LEU A 71 2.87 -14.51 -4.32
CA LEU A 71 2.65 -14.51 -5.76
C LEU A 71 3.95 -14.34 -6.58
N GLY A 72 5.11 -14.38 -5.92
CA GLY A 72 6.42 -14.15 -6.53
C GLY A 72 6.63 -12.70 -6.98
N GLY A 73 5.86 -11.78 -6.42
CA GLY A 73 5.99 -10.34 -6.61
C GLY A 73 6.87 -9.67 -5.56
N THR A 74 7.01 -8.35 -5.68
CA THR A 74 7.74 -7.52 -4.73
C THR A 74 6.93 -6.27 -4.47
N LEU A 75 6.75 -5.96 -3.19
CA LEU A 75 6.15 -4.72 -2.72
C LEU A 75 7.22 -3.85 -2.04
N LYS A 76 7.26 -2.57 -2.37
CA LYS A 76 8.10 -1.55 -1.75
C LYS A 76 7.22 -0.36 -1.32
N LEU A 77 7.66 0.38 -0.33
CA LEU A 77 7.04 1.63 0.13
C LEU A 77 8.03 2.78 -0.10
N TYR A 78 7.55 3.96 -0.48
CA TYR A 78 8.33 5.19 -0.48
C TYR A 78 7.48 6.38 -0.04
N GLY A 79 8.13 7.49 0.30
CA GLY A 79 7.41 8.70 0.70
C GLY A 79 6.77 8.60 2.08
N LEU A 80 7.32 7.79 2.98
CA LEU A 80 6.83 7.72 4.36
C LEU A 80 7.18 9.02 5.09
N GLU A 81 6.16 9.66 5.66
CA GLU A 81 6.33 10.74 6.64
C GLU A 81 7.07 10.25 7.88
N GLU A 82 7.77 11.15 8.58
CA GLU A 82 8.59 10.79 9.75
C GLU A 82 7.75 10.13 10.83
N SER A 83 6.54 10.66 11.08
CA SER A 83 5.56 10.12 12.03
C SER A 83 5.18 8.66 11.75
N VAL A 84 5.12 8.28 10.48
CA VAL A 84 4.77 6.92 10.05
C VAL A 84 5.99 6.01 10.05
N ARG A 85 7.16 6.55 9.72
CA ARG A 85 8.42 5.79 9.63
C ARG A 85 8.94 5.34 10.99
N THR A 86 8.70 6.10 12.05
CA THR A 86 9.22 5.82 13.40
C THR A 86 8.39 4.83 14.22
N LEU A 87 7.27 4.34 13.67
CA LEU A 87 6.42 3.30 14.27
C LEU A 87 7.09 1.91 14.22
#